data_AF-A0A371QA89-F1
#
_entry.id   AF-A0A371QA89-F1
#
_cell.length_a   1.000
_cell.length_b   1.000
_cell.length_c   1.000
_cell.angle_alpha   90.00
_cell.angle_beta   90.00
_cell.angle_gamma   90.00
#
_symmetry.space_group_name_H-M   'P 1'
#
loop_
_entity.id
_entity.type
_entity.pdbx_description
1 polymer ?
#
loop_
_entity_poly.entity_id
_entity_poly.type
_entity_poly.pdbx_seq_one_letter_code
_entity_poly.pdbx_strand_id
1 'polypeptide(L)'
;PAEAGRVPAALAARAERVLEAAAAGGHGQLVLGAWGCGVFRNEPADVAGAFAAALLNGGRFAGRFDRVVFAVLDRREDSPTRAAFAEVF
;
A
#
# COMPACT_ATOMS: atom_id res chain seq x y z
N PRO A 1 14.39 -18.62 1.07
CA PRO A 1 14.48 -18.35 -0.38
C PRO A 1 13.33 -18.96 -1.20
N ALA A 2 13.02 -20.25 -1.00
CA ALA A 2 12.00 -20.97 -1.79
C ALA A 2 10.60 -20.32 -1.78
N GLU A 3 10.20 -19.69 -0.67
CA GLU A 3 8.87 -19.08 -0.53
C GLU A 3 8.81 -17.60 -0.95
N ALA A 4 9.93 -16.98 -1.37
CA ALA A 4 9.98 -15.54 -1.64
C ALA A 4 8.99 -15.09 -2.72
N GLY A 5 8.71 -15.94 -3.71
CA GLY A 5 7.72 -15.68 -4.75
C GLY A 5 6.28 -15.53 -4.24
N ARG A 6 6.00 -15.91 -2.99
CA ARG A 6 4.66 -15.76 -2.38
C ARG A 6 4.44 -14.39 -1.73
N VAL A 7 5.49 -13.59 -1.57
CA VAL A 7 5.41 -12.29 -0.91
C VAL A 7 4.43 -11.33 -1.60
N PRO A 8 4.45 -11.16 -2.94
CA PRO A 8 3.51 -10.24 -3.61
C PRO A 8 2.05 -10.63 -3.39
N ALA A 9 1.72 -11.92 -3.55
CA ALA A 9 0.36 -12.41 -3.32
C ALA A 9 -0.08 -12.23 -1.85
N ALA A 10 0.81 -12.48 -0.90
CA ALA A 10 0.53 -12.26 0.52
C ALA A 10 0.40 -10.78 0.89
N LEU A 11 1.10 -9.87 0.19
CA LEU A 11 0.96 -8.43 0.35
C LEU A 11 -0.41 -7.96 -0.17
N ALA A 12 -0.77 -8.32 -1.40
CA ALA A 12 -2.07 -7.98 -1.99
C ALA A 12 -3.24 -8.45 -1.10
N ALA A 13 -3.22 -9.73 -0.71
CA ALA A 13 -4.26 -10.31 0.13
C ALA A 13 -4.40 -9.64 1.51
N ARG A 14 -3.30 -9.13 2.08
CA ARG A 14 -3.33 -8.42 3.37
C ARG A 14 -3.70 -6.95 3.22
N ALA A 15 -3.24 -6.28 2.16
CA ALA A 15 -3.64 -4.91 1.85
C ALA A 15 -5.16 -4.81 1.73
N GLU A 16 -5.80 -5.73 1.00
CA GLU A 16 -7.27 -5.80 0.92
C GLU A 16 -7.93 -5.98 2.28
N ARG A 17 -7.40 -6.84 3.14
CA ARG A 17 -7.95 -7.08 4.49
C ARG A 17 -7.85 -5.84 5.39
N VAL A 18 -6.77 -5.07 5.26
CA VAL A 18 -6.64 -3.79 5.98
C VAL A 18 -7.72 -2.80 5.53
N LEU A 19 -7.93 -2.67 4.22
CA LEU A 19 -8.96 -1.81 3.66
C LEU A 19 -10.38 -2.30 4.02
N GLU A 20 -10.60 -3.61 4.01
CA GLU A 20 -11.86 -4.24 4.42
C GLU A 20 -12.20 -3.93 5.87
N ALA A 21 -11.23 -4.09 6.78
CA ALA A 21 -11.39 -3.74 8.18
C ALA A 21 -11.72 -2.25 8.36
N ALA A 22 -11.03 -1.37 7.64
CA ALA A 22 -11.28 0.06 7.70
C ALA A 22 -12.68 0.44 7.18
N ALA A 23 -13.10 -0.17 6.07
CA ALA A 23 -14.43 0.04 5.50
C ALA A 23 -15.54 -0.49 6.42
N ALA A 24 -15.35 -1.67 7.03
CA ALA A 24 -16.28 -2.23 8.00
C ALA A 24 -16.37 -1.38 9.28
N GLY A 25 -15.28 -0.74 9.67
CA GLY A 25 -15.23 0.21 10.78
C GLY A 25 -15.83 1.59 10.47
N GLY A 26 -16.29 1.84 9.24
CA GLY A 26 -16.88 3.13 8.85
C GLY A 26 -15.87 4.26 8.68
N HIS A 27 -14.58 3.97 8.56
CA HIS A 27 -13.57 5.00 8.34
C HIS A 27 -13.60 5.49 6.89
N GLY A 28 -13.88 6.78 6.69
CA GLY A 28 -13.81 7.44 5.37
C GLY A 28 -12.42 7.97 5.00
N GLN A 29 -11.53 8.17 5.98
CA GLN A 29 -10.20 8.74 5.78
C GLN A 29 -9.12 7.82 6.33
N LEU A 30 -8.09 7.54 5.53
CA LEU A 30 -6.99 6.65 5.88
C LEU A 30 -5.63 7.33 5.75
N VAL A 31 -4.73 7.02 6.69
CA VAL A 31 -3.30 7.27 6.56
C VAL A 31 -2.59 5.92 6.48
N LEU A 32 -1.96 5.67 5.34
CA LEU A 32 -1.18 4.48 5.02
C LEU A 32 0.29 4.88 4.81
N GLY A 33 1.13 3.96 4.33
CA GLY A 33 2.53 4.26 4.02
C GLY A 33 3.29 3.06 3.48
N ALA A 34 4.61 3.16 3.52
CA ALA A 34 5.56 2.15 3.02
C ALA A 34 5.62 0.90 3.91
N TRP A 35 4.52 0.14 3.92
CA TRP A 35 4.30 -0.98 4.83
C TRP A 35 5.30 -2.12 4.61
N GLY A 36 6.23 -2.25 5.57
CA GLY A 36 7.27 -3.27 5.55
C GLY A 36 8.43 -2.97 4.60
N CYS A 37 8.56 -1.76 4.05
CA CYS A 37 9.67 -1.41 3.15
C CYS A 37 11.00 -1.10 3.87
N GLY A 38 10.99 -1.04 5.21
CA GLY A 38 12.20 -0.88 6.02
C GLY A 38 12.85 -2.21 6.37
N VAL A 39 12.85 -2.58 7.65
CA VAL A 39 13.49 -3.80 8.17
C VAL A 39 12.96 -5.08 7.50
N PHE A 40 11.69 -5.12 7.11
CA PHE A 40 11.11 -6.29 6.44
C PHE A 40 11.46 -6.39 4.95
N ARG A 41 12.06 -5.34 4.37
CA ARG A 41 12.59 -5.33 3.00
C ARG A 41 11.56 -5.73 1.95
N ASN A 42 10.30 -5.34 2.11
CA ASN A 42 9.36 -5.39 0.99
C ASN A 42 9.76 -4.34 -0.05
N GLU A 43 9.68 -4.70 -1.33
CA GLU A 43 9.90 -3.75 -2.41
C GLU A 43 8.81 -2.67 -2.38
N PRO A 44 9.17 -1.36 -2.34
CA PRO A 44 8.19 -0.27 -2.27
C PRO A 44 7.18 -0.27 -3.40
N ALA A 45 7.60 -0.60 -4.62
CA ALA A 45 6.73 -0.69 -5.79
C ALA A 45 5.67 -1.79 -5.63
N ASP A 46 6.03 -2.95 -5.06
CA ASP A 46 5.08 -4.04 -4.80
C ASP A 46 4.04 -3.63 -3.76
N VAL A 47 4.44 -2.90 -2.72
CA VAL A 47 3.51 -2.42 -1.67
C VAL A 47 2.59 -1.34 -2.22
N ALA A 48 3.12 -0.36 -2.95
CA ALA A 48 2.32 0.68 -3.60
C ALA A 48 1.33 0.06 -4.61
N GLY A 49 1.80 -0.87 -5.44
CA GLY A 49 0.99 -1.61 -6.41
C GLY A 49 -0.11 -2.44 -5.75
N ALA A 50 0.16 -3.10 -4.63
CA ALA A 50 -0.84 -3.87 -3.88
C ALA A 50 -2.00 -2.98 -3.40
N PHE A 51 -1.70 -1.78 -2.89
CA PHE A 51 -2.74 -0.83 -2.51
C PHE A 51 -3.44 -0.22 -3.74
N ALA A 52 -2.71 0.10 -4.79
CA ALA A 52 -3.27 0.68 -6.02
C ALA A 52 -4.26 -0.27 -6.70
N ALA A 53 -3.95 -1.55 -6.78
CA ALA A 53 -4.85 -2.57 -7.34
C ALA A 53 -6.21 -2.63 -6.60
N ALA A 54 -6.21 -2.35 -5.30
CA ALA A 54 -7.42 -2.34 -4.49
C ALA A 54 -8.17 -0.98 -4.52
N LEU A 55 -7.45 0.13 -4.64
CA LEU A 55 -7.98 1.50 -4.49
C LEU A 55 -8.26 2.24 -5.80
N LEU A 56 -7.59 1.89 -6.90
CA LEU A 56 -7.65 2.60 -8.18
C LEU A 56 -8.31 1.74 -9.27
N ASN A 57 -8.64 2.35 -10.41
CA ASN A 57 -9.02 1.67 -11.66
C ASN A 57 -10.11 0.58 -11.54
N GLY A 58 -11.12 0.80 -10.69
CA GLY A 58 -12.21 -0.15 -10.48
C GLY A 58 -11.88 -1.31 -9.53
N GLY A 59 -10.78 -1.21 -8.77
CA GLY A 59 -10.47 -2.11 -7.66
C GLY A 59 -11.59 -2.16 -6.62
N ARG A 60 -11.59 -3.21 -5.78
CA ARG A 60 -12.66 -3.52 -4.81
C ARG A 60 -13.04 -2.35 -3.90
N PHE A 61 -12.10 -1.45 -3.61
CA PHE A 61 -12.28 -0.29 -2.74
C PHE A 61 -12.17 1.05 -3.49
N ALA A 62 -12.25 1.03 -4.83
CA ALA A 62 -12.24 2.24 -5.63
C ALA A 62 -13.40 3.16 -5.25
N GLY A 63 -13.08 4.40 -4.89
CA GLY A 63 -14.06 5.40 -4.42
C GLY A 63 -14.68 5.09 -3.05
N ARG A 64 -14.20 4.06 -2.31
CA ARG A 64 -14.78 3.68 -1.01
C ARG A 64 -14.41 4.64 0.12
N PHE A 65 -13.26 5.29 0.03
CA PHE A 65 -12.72 6.22 1.03
C PHE A 65 -12.72 7.63 0.47
N ASP A 66 -13.13 8.61 1.28
CA ASP A 66 -13.13 10.04 0.94
C ASP A 66 -11.70 10.56 0.74
N ARG A 67 -10.75 10.03 1.51
CA ARG A 67 -9.34 10.42 1.42
C ARG A 67 -8.41 9.29 1.86
N VAL A 68 -7.38 9.02 1.05
CA VAL A 68 -6.26 8.15 1.42
C VAL A 68 -4.98 8.95 1.28
N VAL A 69 -4.15 8.95 2.33
CA VAL A 69 -2.83 9.59 2.33
C VAL A 69 -1.77 8.53 2.56
N PHE A 70 -0.76 8.46 1.70
CA PHE A 70 0.44 7.65 1.93
C PHE A 70 1.52 8.51 2.60
N ALA A 71 1.61 8.44 3.93
CA ALA A 71 2.60 9.15 4.73
C ALA A 71 3.93 8.39 4.73
N VAL A 72 4.74 8.60 3.69
CA VAL A 72 6.05 7.94 3.52
C VAL A 72 7.17 8.84 4.06
N LEU A 73 7.59 8.58 5.31
CA LEU A 73 8.74 9.28 5.91
C LEU A 73 10.04 8.64 5.44
N ASP A 74 10.77 9.37 4.61
CA ASP A 74 12.17 9.09 4.30
C ASP A 74 12.92 10.42 4.22
N ARG A 75 13.96 10.56 5.03
CA ARG A 75 14.74 11.80 5.17
C ARG A 75 15.73 12.00 4.03
N ARG A 76 15.92 10.99 3.18
CA ARG A 76 16.73 11.13 1.98
C ARG A 76 16.01 11.99 0.96
N GLU A 77 16.78 12.87 0.33
CA GLU A 77 16.31 13.69 -0.79
C GLU A 77 15.92 12.81 -1.99
N ASP A 78 16.76 11.82 -2.29
CA ASP A 78 16.60 10.83 -3.36
C ASP A 78 15.76 9.61 -2.95
N SER A 79 14.85 9.75 -1.98
CA SER A 79 14.12 8.63 -1.39
C SER A 79 13.47 7.72 -2.45
N PRO A 80 13.98 6.49 -2.67
CA PRO A 80 13.40 5.59 -3.65
C PRO A 80 12.03 5.08 -3.17
N THR A 81 11.83 4.97 -1.86
CA THR A 81 10.55 4.58 -1.29
C THR A 81 9.48 5.65 -1.52
N ARG A 82 9.79 6.93 -1.28
CA ARG A 82 8.84 8.01 -1.56
C ARG A 82 8.56 8.12 -3.07
N ALA A 83 9.60 8.00 -3.90
CA ALA A 83 9.47 8.01 -5.35
C ALA A 83 8.52 6.90 -5.86
N ALA A 84 8.69 5.66 -5.39
CA ALA A 84 7.84 4.53 -5.81
C ALA A 84 6.35 4.74 -5.48
N PHE A 85 6.02 5.40 -4.37
CA PHE A 85 4.63 5.72 -4.06
C PHE A 85 4.11 6.89 -4.90
N ALA A 86 4.95 7.91 -5.17
CA ALA A 86 4.58 9.05 -6.01
C ALA A 86 4.45 8.72 -7.50
N GLU A 87 5.10 7.66 -7.98
CA GLU A 87 4.92 7.16 -9.35
C GLU A 87 3.57 6.46 -9.56
N VAL A 88 2.97 5.93 -8.48
CA VAL A 88 1.73 5.14 -8.53
C VAL A 88 0.49 5.99 -8.21
N PHE A 89 0.61 6.99 -7.33
CA PHE A 89 -0.49 7.83 -6.83
C PHE A 89 -0.22 9.32 -7.02
#